data_AF-A0A1H6FWP4-F1
#
_entry.id   AF-A0A1H6FWP4-F1
#
_cell.length_a   1.000
_cell.length_b   1.000
_cell.length_c   1.000
_cell.angle_alpha   90.00
_cell.angle_beta   90.00
_cell.angle_gamma   90.00
#
_symmetry.space_group_name_H-M   'P 1'
#
loop_
_entity.id
_entity.type
_entity.pdbx_description
1 polymer ?
#
loop_
_entity_poly.entity_id
_entity_poly.type
_entity_poly.pdbx_seq_one_letter_code
_entity_poly.pdbx_strand_id
1 'polypeptide(L)'
;MSAPTFSSPAARRDYVLQLRGEGVTFKGIAERLGISPSRARELYLKAERIRLKMPPLPIAELGMTSPVSRLPLKCRTINNLRCARFATLGQILAIGRAEMIHRYMDLSGDRAGLDEILALLDNLQGGGKAAADVKSNAAEGGSAVS
;
A
#
# COMPACT_ATOMS: atom_id res chain seq x y z
N MET A 1 15.52 -28.78 -5.24
CA MET A 1 14.99 -27.56 -5.88
C MET A 1 16.09 -26.51 -5.91
N SER A 2 16.42 -25.96 -7.06
CA SER A 2 17.46 -24.92 -7.18
C SER A 2 16.96 -23.61 -6.58
N ALA A 3 17.81 -22.91 -5.83
CA ALA A 3 17.44 -21.62 -5.25
C ALA A 3 17.18 -20.60 -6.37
N PRO A 4 16.15 -19.74 -6.24
CA PRO A 4 15.86 -18.71 -7.22
C PRO A 4 17.05 -17.75 -7.33
N THR A 5 17.42 -17.43 -8.57
CA THR A 5 18.45 -16.44 -8.89
C THR A 5 17.81 -15.06 -8.97
N PHE A 6 18.45 -14.05 -8.36
CA PHE A 6 17.93 -12.68 -8.33
C PHE A 6 18.85 -11.76 -9.12
N SER A 7 18.26 -10.89 -9.94
CA SER A 7 18.99 -9.89 -10.73
C SER A 7 19.68 -8.82 -9.86
N SER A 8 19.23 -8.62 -8.62
CA SER A 8 19.83 -7.66 -7.69
C SER A 8 19.57 -7.99 -6.21
N PRO A 9 20.35 -7.42 -5.29
CA PRO A 9 20.06 -7.47 -3.86
C PRO A 9 18.72 -6.80 -3.47
N ALA A 10 18.19 -5.90 -4.30
CA ALA A 10 16.87 -5.30 -4.10
C ALA A 10 15.76 -6.29 -4.44
N ALA A 11 15.83 -6.92 -5.62
CA ALA A 11 14.88 -7.96 -6.04
C ALA A 11 14.80 -9.12 -5.02
N ARG A 12 15.95 -9.51 -4.45
CA ARG A 12 16.00 -10.52 -3.38
C ARG A 12 15.28 -10.08 -2.10
N ARG A 13 15.35 -8.80 -1.74
CA ARG A 13 14.64 -8.24 -0.57
C ARG A 13 13.14 -8.15 -0.82
N ASP A 14 12.74 -7.70 -2.00
CA ASP A 14 11.33 -7.56 -2.37
C ASP A 14 10.64 -8.92 -2.40
N TYR A 15 11.34 -9.94 -2.90
CA TYR A 15 10.87 -11.33 -2.86
C TYR A 15 10.68 -11.86 -1.43
N VAL A 16 11.63 -11.62 -0.51
CA VAL A 16 11.46 -11.96 0.92
C VAL A 16 10.24 -11.24 1.52
N LEU A 17 10.05 -9.97 1.16
CA LEU A 17 8.96 -9.14 1.65
C LEU A 17 7.60 -9.60 1.10
N GLN A 18 7.56 -10.07 -0.15
CA GLN A 18 6.40 -10.71 -0.77
C GLN A 18 6.05 -12.03 -0.05
N LEU A 19 7.01 -12.95 0.11
CA LEU A 19 6.79 -14.23 0.78
C LEU A 19 6.27 -14.06 2.22
N ARG A 20 6.73 -13.03 2.93
CA ARG A 20 6.18 -12.67 4.25
C ARG A 20 4.74 -12.17 4.19
N GLY A 21 4.37 -11.42 3.14
CA GLY A 21 2.98 -11.02 2.89
C GLY A 21 2.07 -12.19 2.55
N GLU A 22 2.61 -13.26 1.96
CA GLU A 22 1.90 -14.52 1.68
C GLU A 22 1.75 -15.43 2.92
N GLY A 23 2.30 -15.02 4.07
CA GLY A 23 2.25 -15.78 5.33
C GLY A 23 3.36 -16.82 5.50
N VAL A 24 4.33 -16.89 4.58
CA VAL A 24 5.44 -17.86 4.67
C VAL A 24 6.34 -17.53 5.86
N THR A 25 6.70 -18.55 6.65
CA THR A 25 7.58 -18.37 7.81
C THR A 25 9.03 -18.07 7.38
N PHE A 26 9.83 -17.45 8.26
CA PHE A 26 11.25 -17.22 7.95
C PHE A 26 12.03 -18.51 7.69
N LYS A 27 11.62 -19.62 8.33
CA LYS A 27 12.16 -20.95 8.05
C LYS A 27 11.86 -21.39 6.62
N GLY A 28 10.60 -21.28 6.17
CA GLY A 28 10.23 -21.61 4.79
C GLY A 28 10.89 -20.69 3.75
N ILE A 29 11.08 -19.41 4.07
CA ILE A 29 11.81 -18.46 3.20
C ILE A 29 13.29 -18.85 3.10
N ALA A 30 13.91 -19.20 4.23
CA ALA A 30 15.29 -19.63 4.32
C ALA A 30 15.55 -20.89 3.48
N GLU A 31 14.68 -21.89 3.59
CA GLU A 31 14.72 -23.12 2.78
C GLU A 31 14.60 -22.80 1.28
N ARG A 32 13.66 -21.95 0.88
CA ARG A 32 13.48 -21.54 -0.53
C ARG A 32 14.69 -20.80 -1.09
N LEU A 33 15.39 -20.02 -0.26
CA LEU A 33 16.49 -19.15 -0.68
C LEU A 33 17.88 -19.75 -0.45
N GLY A 34 17.98 -20.93 0.16
CA GLY A 34 19.24 -21.55 0.55
C GLY A 34 20.04 -20.69 1.54
N ILE A 35 19.37 -20.03 2.49
CA ILE A 35 20.01 -19.19 3.53
C ILE A 35 19.54 -19.61 4.93
N SER A 36 20.12 -19.01 5.98
CA SER A 36 19.64 -19.21 7.34
C SER A 36 18.34 -18.43 7.62
N PRO A 37 17.47 -18.91 8.54
CA PRO A 37 16.29 -18.18 9.00
C PRO A 37 16.61 -16.78 9.54
N SER A 38 17.74 -16.64 10.25
CA SER A 38 18.23 -15.34 10.73
C SER A 38 18.51 -14.39 9.58
N ARG A 39 19.15 -14.87 8.50
CA ARG A 39 19.42 -14.05 7.32
C ARG A 39 18.16 -13.67 6.56
N ALA A 40 17.17 -14.56 6.49
CA ALA A 40 15.86 -14.24 5.92
C ALA A 40 15.15 -13.12 6.72
N ARG A 41 15.21 -13.17 8.05
CA ARG A 41 14.69 -12.11 8.93
C ARG A 41 15.42 -10.79 8.73
N GLU A 42 16.75 -10.79 8.64
CA GLU A 42 17.52 -9.57 8.36
C GLU A 42 17.15 -8.93 7.02
N LEU A 43 17.01 -9.75 5.96
CA LEU A 43 16.59 -9.25 4.65
C LEU A 43 15.20 -8.63 4.71
N TYR A 44 14.27 -9.25 5.43
CA TYR A 44 12.94 -8.71 5.68
C TYR A 44 13.00 -7.37 6.42
N LEU A 45 13.70 -7.30 7.56
CA LEU A 45 13.81 -6.08 8.36
C LEU A 45 14.50 -4.95 7.58
N LYS A 46 15.50 -5.28 6.75
CA LYS A 46 16.16 -4.31 5.87
C LYS A 46 15.22 -3.82 4.78
N ALA A 47 14.41 -4.71 4.20
CA ALA A 47 13.40 -4.36 3.21
C ALA A 47 12.32 -3.46 3.82
N GLU A 48 11.80 -3.80 5.01
CA GLU A 48 10.86 -2.95 5.76
C GLU A 48 11.48 -1.60 6.09
N ARG A 49 12.70 -1.54 6.61
CA ARG A 49 13.35 -0.27 6.98
C ARG A 49 13.56 0.65 5.78
N ILE A 50 13.88 0.11 4.61
CA ILE A 50 13.97 0.89 3.37
C ILE A 50 12.58 1.40 2.98
N ARG A 51 11.55 0.57 3.12
CA ARG A 51 10.15 0.96 2.85
C ARG A 51 9.64 2.05 3.78
N LEU A 52 9.95 1.93 5.07
CA LEU A 52 9.59 2.91 6.11
C LEU A 52 10.30 4.25 5.93
N LYS A 53 11.43 4.27 5.22
CA LYS A 53 12.16 5.50 4.86
C LYS A 53 11.72 6.09 3.53
N MET A 54 10.83 5.44 2.77
CA MET A 54 10.23 6.06 1.58
C MET A 54 9.10 6.98 2.02
N PRO A 55 9.07 8.24 1.53
CA PRO A 55 7.99 9.14 1.86
C PRO A 55 6.66 8.60 1.32
N PRO A 56 5.55 8.77 2.07
CA PRO A 56 4.22 8.47 1.56
C PRO A 56 3.95 9.32 0.31
N LEU A 57 3.16 8.78 -0.62
CA LEU A 57 2.69 9.56 -1.74
C LEU A 57 1.71 10.63 -1.23
N PRO A 58 1.83 11.89 -1.69
CA PRO A 58 0.82 12.90 -1.39
C PRO A 58 -0.52 12.46 -1.96
N ILE A 59 -1.62 12.84 -1.28
CA ILE A 59 -2.98 12.40 -1.63
C ILE A 59 -3.33 12.70 -3.10
N ALA A 60 -2.86 13.83 -3.63
CA ALA A 60 -3.08 14.25 -5.02
C ALA A 60 -2.42 13.34 -6.07
N GLU A 61 -1.42 12.55 -5.70
CA GLU A 61 -0.71 11.61 -6.59
C GLU A 61 -1.19 10.17 -6.43
N LEU A 62 -2.20 9.93 -5.58
CA LEU A 62 -2.76 8.61 -5.39
C LEU A 62 -3.65 8.23 -6.58
N GLY A 63 -3.33 7.11 -7.21
CA GLY A 63 -4.11 6.50 -8.27
C GLY A 63 -4.41 5.02 -7.99
N MET A 64 -5.16 4.39 -8.90
CA MET A 64 -5.56 2.98 -8.76
C MET A 64 -4.38 2.02 -8.64
N THR A 65 -3.25 2.35 -9.26
CA THR A 65 -2.01 1.56 -9.24
C THR A 65 -1.10 1.90 -8.06
N SER A 66 -1.45 2.89 -7.24
CA SER A 66 -0.64 3.28 -6.09
C SER A 66 -0.53 2.12 -5.11
N PRO A 67 0.70 1.72 -4.74
CA PRO A 67 0.89 0.57 -3.88
C PRO A 67 0.48 0.91 -2.44
N VAL A 68 -0.14 -0.05 -1.75
CA VAL A 68 -0.57 0.08 -0.34
C VAL A 68 0.60 0.52 0.56
N SER A 69 1.83 0.15 0.18
CA SER A 69 3.06 0.52 0.85
C SER A 69 3.38 2.01 0.92
N ARG A 70 2.82 2.80 0.00
CA ARG A 70 3.09 4.22 -0.13
C ARG A 70 1.88 5.08 0.19
N LEU A 71 0.80 4.48 0.70
CA LEU A 71 -0.34 5.24 1.17
C LEU A 71 0.06 6.08 2.39
N PRO A 72 -0.53 7.27 2.58
CA PRO A 72 -0.31 8.12 3.75
C PRO A 72 -1.06 7.55 4.97
N LEU A 73 -0.74 6.31 5.33
CA LEU A 73 -1.32 5.57 6.45
C LEU A 73 -0.20 5.15 7.42
N LYS A 74 -0.55 4.90 8.67
CA LYS A 74 0.36 4.33 9.66
C LYS A 74 0.84 2.96 9.21
N CYS A 75 2.08 2.65 9.59
CA CYS A 75 2.75 1.40 9.23
C CYS A 75 1.97 0.15 9.66
N ARG A 76 1.31 0.21 10.82
CA ARG A 76 0.46 -0.86 11.33
C ARG A 76 -0.72 -1.12 10.39
N THR A 77 -1.44 -0.08 10.00
CA THR A 77 -2.56 -0.13 9.05
C THR A 77 -2.11 -0.67 7.69
N ILE A 78 -0.97 -0.21 7.18
CA ILE A 78 -0.35 -0.73 5.94
C ILE A 78 -0.05 -2.23 6.05
N ASN A 79 0.47 -2.69 7.18
CA ASN A 79 0.78 -4.10 7.39
C ASN A 79 -0.50 -4.95 7.48
N ASN A 80 -1.55 -4.46 8.14
CA ASN A 80 -2.84 -5.15 8.18
C ASN A 80 -3.46 -5.27 6.78
N LEU A 81 -3.46 -4.20 5.99
CA LEU A 81 -3.94 -4.22 4.60
C LEU A 81 -3.17 -5.25 3.75
N ARG A 82 -1.87 -5.41 3.97
CA ARG A 82 -1.07 -6.42 3.28
C ARG A 82 -1.39 -7.84 3.73
N CYS A 83 -1.61 -8.06 5.02
CA CYS A 83 -2.08 -9.35 5.54
C CYS A 83 -3.46 -9.69 4.96
N ALA A 84 -4.31 -8.69 4.70
CA ALA A 84 -5.57 -8.82 3.95
C ALA A 84 -5.38 -8.97 2.42
N ARG A 85 -4.13 -9.11 1.96
CA ARG A 85 -3.72 -9.30 0.55
C ARG A 85 -4.05 -8.12 -0.38
N PHE A 86 -4.19 -6.90 0.15
CA PHE A 86 -4.24 -5.71 -0.70
C PHE A 86 -2.82 -5.26 -1.10
N ALA A 87 -2.58 -5.21 -2.40
CA ALA A 87 -1.34 -4.73 -3.01
C ALA A 87 -1.45 -3.26 -3.45
N THR A 88 -2.63 -2.84 -3.95
CA THR A 88 -2.85 -1.51 -4.53
C THR A 88 -4.11 -0.84 -4.00
N LEU A 89 -4.15 0.50 -4.10
CA LEU A 89 -5.32 1.29 -3.75
C LEU A 89 -6.55 0.91 -4.58
N GLY A 90 -6.37 0.58 -5.85
CA GLY A 90 -7.45 0.15 -6.73
C GLY A 90 -8.15 -1.12 -6.26
N GLN A 91 -7.44 -2.05 -5.63
CA GLN A 91 -8.05 -3.25 -5.04
C GLN A 91 -8.94 -2.91 -3.84
N ILE A 92 -8.53 -1.93 -3.02
CA ILE A 92 -9.32 -1.44 -1.89
C ILE A 92 -10.60 -0.76 -2.40
N LEU A 93 -10.48 0.07 -3.44
CA LEU A 93 -11.63 0.76 -4.04
C LEU A 93 -12.60 -0.21 -4.73
N ALA A 94 -12.09 -1.25 -5.39
CA ALA A 94 -12.90 -2.20 -6.15
C ALA A 94 -13.84 -3.05 -5.28
N ILE A 95 -13.45 -3.40 -4.05
CA ILE A 95 -14.31 -4.18 -3.16
C ILE A 95 -15.39 -3.33 -2.48
N GLY A 96 -15.23 -2.01 -2.49
CA GLY A 96 -16.17 -1.08 -1.86
C GLY A 96 -16.05 -1.00 -0.33
N ARG A 97 -16.70 0.03 0.23
CA ARG A 97 -16.56 0.42 1.64
C ARG A 97 -17.03 -0.66 2.62
N ALA A 98 -18.20 -1.26 2.38
CA ALA A 98 -18.80 -2.23 3.29
C ALA A 98 -17.95 -3.50 3.41
N GLU A 99 -17.49 -4.04 2.28
CA GLU A 99 -16.62 -5.22 2.23
C GLU A 99 -15.25 -4.94 2.86
N MET A 100 -14.70 -3.73 2.65
CA MET A 100 -13.43 -3.33 3.26
C MET A 100 -13.53 -3.31 4.79
N ILE A 101 -14.63 -2.77 5.35
CA ILE A 101 -14.88 -2.77 6.80
C ILE A 101 -14.90 -4.20 7.33
N HIS A 102 -15.67 -5.08 6.70
CA HIS A 102 -15.80 -6.48 7.12
C HIS A 102 -14.43 -7.19 7.10
N ARG A 103 -13.73 -7.18 5.96
CA ARG A 103 -12.43 -7.86 5.82
C ARG A 103 -11.36 -7.33 6.76
N TYR A 104 -11.33 -6.03 6.99
CA TYR A 104 -10.32 -5.42 7.86
C TYR A 104 -10.57 -5.74 9.33
N MET A 105 -11.84 -5.69 9.75
CA MET A 105 -12.23 -5.96 11.14
C MET A 105 -12.06 -7.43 11.50
N ASP A 106 -12.41 -8.36 10.59
CA ASP A 106 -12.19 -9.80 10.78
C ASP A 106 -10.71 -10.14 10.97
N LEU A 107 -9.83 -9.43 10.27
CA LEU A 107 -8.40 -9.71 10.31
C LEU A 107 -7.69 -9.10 11.51
N SER A 108 -8.00 -7.84 11.83
CA SER A 108 -7.19 -7.04 12.77
C SER A 108 -7.90 -6.62 14.05
N GLY A 109 -9.24 -6.47 14.00
CA GLY A 109 -10.03 -5.84 15.06
C GLY A 109 -9.66 -4.38 15.36
N ASP A 110 -8.79 -3.74 14.55
CA ASP A 110 -8.18 -2.44 14.84
C ASP A 110 -9.04 -1.29 14.33
N ARG A 111 -9.91 -0.77 15.18
CA ARG A 111 -10.84 0.31 14.80
C ARG A 111 -10.14 1.60 14.38
N ALA A 112 -9.02 1.94 15.04
CA ALA A 112 -8.25 3.14 14.70
C ALA A 112 -7.59 3.05 13.32
N GLY A 113 -7.11 1.86 12.95
CA GLY A 113 -6.61 1.61 11.59
C GLY A 113 -7.72 1.64 10.54
N LEU A 114 -8.92 1.15 10.88
CA LEU A 114 -10.08 1.23 9.99
C LEU A 114 -10.48 2.68 9.73
N ASP A 115 -10.58 3.50 10.78
CA ASP A 115 -10.94 4.92 10.66
C ASP A 115 -9.93 5.67 9.77
N GLU A 116 -8.64 5.33 9.88
CA GLU A 116 -7.59 5.89 9.03
C GLU A 116 -7.78 5.54 7.54
N ILE A 117 -8.15 4.30 7.24
CA ILE A 117 -8.46 3.85 5.88
C ILE A 117 -9.69 4.60 5.35
N LEU A 118 -10.75 4.68 6.14
CA LEU A 118 -11.98 5.35 5.73
C LEU A 118 -11.76 6.85 5.47
N ALA A 119 -10.99 7.53 6.33
CA ALA A 119 -10.62 8.92 6.12
C ALA A 119 -9.81 9.12 4.82
N LEU A 120 -8.92 8.18 4.48
CA LEU A 120 -8.21 8.22 3.20
C LEU A 120 -9.18 8.08 2.01
N LEU A 121 -10.12 7.15 2.07
CA LEU A 121 -11.11 6.94 1.02
C LEU A 121 -12.04 8.15 0.86
N ASP A 122 -12.48 8.74 1.96
CA ASP A 122 -13.32 9.94 1.96
C ASP A 122 -12.57 11.14 1.34
N ASN A 123 -11.26 11.29 1.62
CA ASN A 123 -10.43 12.32 0.99
C ASN A 123 -10.29 12.14 -0.53
N LEU A 124 -10.20 10.90 -1.01
CA LEU A 124 -10.13 10.61 -2.45
C LEU A 124 -11.46 10.89 -3.15
N GLN A 125 -12.59 10.63 -2.49
CA GLN A 125 -13.93 10.93 -3.01
C GLN A 125 -14.25 12.43 -2.95
N GLY A 126 -13.84 13.12 -1.88
CA GLY A 126 -14.02 14.57 -1.71
C GLY A 126 -13.10 15.40 -2.61
N GLY A 127 -11.87 14.94 -2.87
CA GLY A 127 -10.94 15.57 -3.80
C GLY A 127 -11.40 15.55 -5.26
N GLY A 128 -12.21 14.55 -5.64
CA GLY A 128 -12.87 14.51 -6.95
C GLY A 128 -13.95 15.60 -7.13
N LYS A 129 -14.60 16.04 -6.04
CA LYS A 129 -15.54 17.16 -6.06
C LYS A 129 -14.81 18.51 -6.16
N ALA A 130 -13.78 18.72 -5.34
CA ALA A 130 -13.01 19.97 -5.35
C ALA A 130 -12.24 20.20 -6.67
N ALA A 131 -11.71 19.15 -7.31
CA ALA A 131 -11.03 19.27 -8.61
C ALA A 131 -12.00 19.49 -9.79
N ALA A 132 -13.27 19.10 -9.65
CA ALA A 132 -14.31 19.35 -10.66
C ALA A 132 -14.79 20.82 -10.61
N ASP A 133 -14.94 21.42 -9.42
CA ASP A 133 -15.36 22.82 -9.27
C ASP A 133 -14.32 23.84 -9.78
N VAL A 134 -13.02 23.52 -9.69
CA VAL A 134 -11.96 24.41 -10.21
C VAL A 134 -11.92 24.44 -11.75
N LYS A 135 -12.33 23.36 -12.44
CA LYS A 135 -12.40 23.35 -13.91
C LYS A 135 -13.61 24.11 -14.46
N SER A 136 -14.67 24.27 -13.68
CA SER A 136 -15.86 25.02 -14.09
C SER A 136 -15.67 26.54 -14.01
N ASN A 137 -14.84 27.04 -13.09
CA ASN A 137 -14.58 28.49 -12.95
C ASN A 137 -13.51 29.06 -13.89
N ALA A 138 -12.82 28.22 -14.68
CA ALA A 138 -11.82 28.69 -15.65
C ALA A 138 -12.39 29.01 -17.04
N ALA A 139 -13.69 28.74 -17.29
CA ALA A 139 -14.30 28.87 -18.61
C ALA A 139 -15.09 30.19 -18.85
N GLU A 140 -15.28 31.04 -17.84
CA GLU A 140 -16.09 32.28 -17.97
C GLU A 140 -15.27 33.60 -17.95
N GLY A 141 -13.94 33.52 -18.10
CA GLY A 141 -13.06 34.70 -18.14
C GLY A 141 -12.69 35.17 -19.54
N GLY A 142 -13.62 35.11 -20.50
CA GLY A 142 -13.39 35.51 -21.88
C GLY A 142 -14.41 36.54 -22.33
N SER A 143 -14.24 37.82 -21.96
CA SER A 143 -14.79 38.92 -22.74
C SER A 143 -14.25 40.29 -22.29
N ALA A 144 -14.03 41.15 -23.29
CA ALA A 144 -13.98 42.60 -23.21
C ALA A 144 -12.59 43.18 -22.81
N VAL A 145 -11.97 44.13 -23.50
CA VAL A 145 -12.40 45.13 -24.49
C VAL A 145 -11.16 45.58 -25.30
N SER A 146 -11.42 45.82 -26.59
CA SER A 146 -10.85 46.77 -27.57
C SER A 146 -9.60 47.58 -27.23
#